data_AF-A0AAD4EHC9-F1
#
_entry.id   AF-A0AAD4EHC9-F1
#
_cell.length_a   1.000
_cell.length_b   1.000
_cell.length_c   1.000
_cell.angle_alpha   90.00
_cell.angle_beta   90.00
_cell.angle_gamma   90.00
#
_symmetry.space_group_name_H-M   'P 1'
#
loop_
_entity.id
_entity.type
_entity.pdbx_description
1 polymer ?
#
loop_
_entity_poly.entity_id
_entity_poly.type
_entity_poly.pdbx_seq_one_letter_code
_entity_poly.pdbx_strand_id
1 'polypeptide(L)'
;KLIRRVNSQPNSPFSNGPSYSPLVKSSRTMLSRIAPLHPNRRTPPPPLPRPPPPKKSKKQIEMEERIEEELSETVEGWSCMTDEERRNLRRARIDAELGYE
;
A
#
# COMPACT_ATOMS: atom_id res chain seq x y z
N LYS A 1 -32.05 -41.14 -15.81
CA LYS A 1 -32.57 -39.78 -16.07
C LYS A 1 -32.28 -39.38 -17.51
N LEU A 2 -33.33 -39.11 -18.30
CA LEU A 2 -33.28 -38.82 -19.75
C LEU A 2 -32.35 -37.66 -20.12
N ILE A 3 -32.32 -36.60 -19.30
CA ILE A 3 -31.53 -35.38 -19.52
C ILE A 3 -30.03 -35.66 -19.66
N ARG A 4 -29.44 -36.53 -18.82
CA ARG A 4 -28.01 -36.87 -18.92
C ARG A 4 -27.65 -37.59 -20.22
N ARG A 5 -28.59 -38.39 -20.74
CA ARG A 5 -28.40 -39.20 -21.95
C ARG A 5 -28.55 -38.37 -23.23
N VAL A 6 -29.40 -37.33 -23.19
CA VAL A 6 -29.53 -36.35 -24.27
C VAL A 6 -28.29 -35.45 -24.31
N ASN A 7 -27.77 -35.03 -23.16
CA ASN A 7 -26.59 -34.15 -23.12
C ASN A 7 -25.28 -34.84 -23.49
N SER A 8 -25.21 -36.18 -23.46
CA SER A 8 -24.04 -36.96 -23.87
C SER A 8 -23.99 -37.25 -25.38
N GLN A 9 -24.98 -36.81 -26.16
CA GLN A 9 -24.97 -36.94 -27.62
C GLN A 9 -23.95 -35.95 -28.22
N PRO A 10 -23.22 -36.34 -29.28
CA PRO A 10 -22.22 -35.48 -29.92
C PRO A 10 -22.80 -34.18 -30.48
N ASN A 11 -24.09 -34.14 -30.78
CA ASN A 11 -24.80 -32.97 -31.30
C ASN A 11 -25.51 -32.16 -30.21
N SER A 12 -25.26 -32.47 -28.93
CA SER A 12 -25.83 -31.71 -27.83
C SER A 12 -25.20 -30.30 -27.79
N PRO A 13 -26.01 -29.22 -27.76
CA PRO A 13 -25.51 -27.86 -27.53
C PRO A 13 -24.96 -27.68 -26.11
N PHE A 14 -25.20 -28.65 -25.22
CA PHE A 14 -24.64 -28.73 -23.87
C PHE A 14 -23.55 -29.80 -23.76
N SER A 15 -23.01 -30.30 -24.89
CA SER A 15 -21.87 -31.20 -24.84
C SER A 15 -20.68 -30.45 -24.25
N ASN A 16 -19.96 -31.10 -23.33
CA ASN A 16 -18.75 -30.55 -22.74
C ASN A 16 -17.62 -30.61 -23.79
N GLY A 17 -17.65 -29.69 -24.76
CA GLY A 17 -16.50 -29.42 -25.61
C GLY A 17 -15.29 -29.02 -24.75
N PRO A 18 -14.07 -29.06 -25.31
CA PRO A 18 -12.88 -28.64 -24.56
C PRO A 18 -13.08 -27.20 -24.08
N SER A 19 -13.23 -27.02 -22.76
CA SER A 19 -13.25 -25.69 -22.14
C SER A 19 -11.90 -25.05 -22.36
N TYR A 20 -11.79 -24.22 -23.40
CA TYR A 20 -10.57 -23.49 -23.72
C TYR A 20 -10.47 -22.27 -22.82
N SER A 21 -10.17 -22.50 -21.54
CA SER A 21 -9.82 -21.43 -20.61
C SER A 21 -8.42 -21.67 -20.07
N PRO A 22 -7.54 -20.66 -20.09
CA PRO A 22 -6.17 -20.77 -19.57
C PRO A 22 -6.16 -21.09 -18.06
N LEU A 23 -7.29 -20.94 -17.39
CA LEU A 23 -7.45 -21.16 -15.95
C LEU A 23 -7.99 -22.56 -15.59
N VAL A 24 -8.19 -23.45 -16.56
CA VAL A 24 -8.75 -24.80 -16.33
C VAL A 24 -7.85 -25.68 -15.46
N LYS A 25 -6.53 -25.48 -15.50
CA LYS A 25 -5.56 -26.22 -14.67
C LYS A 25 -5.30 -25.56 -13.31
N SER A 26 -5.94 -24.45 -13.01
CA SER A 26 -5.71 -23.69 -11.79
C SER A 26 -6.46 -24.28 -10.59
N SER A 27 -5.85 -24.20 -9.41
CA SER A 27 -6.51 -24.66 -8.18
C SER A 27 -7.70 -23.77 -7.81
N ARG A 28 -8.68 -24.32 -7.08
CA ARG A 28 -9.83 -23.57 -6.58
C ARG A 28 -9.43 -22.35 -5.74
N THR A 29 -8.33 -22.45 -4.98
CA THR A 29 -7.76 -21.36 -4.18
C THR A 29 -7.06 -20.28 -5.02
N MET A 30 -6.47 -20.66 -6.15
CA MET A 30 -5.91 -19.70 -7.10
C MET A 30 -7.03 -18.95 -7.83
N LEU A 31 -8.06 -19.67 -8.26
CA LEU A 31 -9.23 -19.11 -8.95
C LEU A 31 -10.02 -18.14 -8.07
N SER A 32 -10.10 -18.38 -6.75
CA SER A 32 -10.81 -17.47 -5.83
C SER A 32 -10.12 -16.11 -5.64
N ARG A 33 -8.84 -15.98 -6.02
CA ARG A 33 -8.10 -14.71 -5.97
C ARG A 33 -8.26 -13.88 -7.24
N ILE A 34 -8.69 -14.50 -8.34
CA ILE A 34 -8.93 -13.79 -9.59
C ILE A 34 -10.24 -13.03 -9.41
N ALA A 35 -10.20 -11.73 -9.65
CA ALA A 35 -11.39 -10.89 -9.64
C ALA A 35 -12.45 -11.49 -10.56
N PRO A 36 -13.68 -11.77 -10.08
CA PRO A 36 -14.75 -12.21 -10.97
C PRO A 36 -14.96 -11.17 -12.07
N LEU A 37 -14.96 -11.61 -13.33
CA LEU A 37 -15.38 -10.78 -14.46
C LEU A 37 -16.91 -10.79 -14.52
N HIS A 38 -17.60 -10.19 -13.55
CA HIS A 38 -19.08 -10.20 -13.50
C HIS A 38 -19.64 -8.77 -13.44
N PRO A 39 -20.65 -8.44 -14.27
CA PRO A 39 -21.23 -7.09 -14.39
C PRO A 39 -21.94 -6.59 -13.11
N ASN A 40 -22.26 -7.49 -12.18
CA ASN A 40 -22.87 -7.15 -10.87
C ASN A 40 -21.88 -7.25 -9.69
N ARG A 41 -20.62 -6.80 -9.86
CA ARG A 41 -19.71 -6.65 -8.70
C ARG A 41 -20.01 -5.35 -7.97
N ARG A 42 -20.30 -5.46 -6.67
CA ARG A 42 -20.11 -4.34 -5.73
C ARG A 42 -18.68 -3.85 -5.89
N THR A 43 -18.52 -2.53 -6.02
CA THR A 43 -17.20 -1.88 -5.96
C THR A 43 -16.45 -2.44 -4.76
N PRO A 44 -15.17 -2.84 -4.90
CA PRO A 44 -14.40 -3.24 -3.73
C PRO A 44 -14.50 -2.12 -2.68
N PRO A 45 -14.58 -2.45 -1.38
CA PRO A 45 -14.59 -1.41 -0.37
C PRO A 45 -13.34 -0.54 -0.57
N PRO A 46 -13.44 0.79 -0.35
CA PRO A 46 -12.30 1.66 -0.47
C PRO A 46 -11.15 1.16 0.42
N PRO A 47 -9.89 1.40 0.04
CA PRO A 47 -8.76 1.07 0.90
C PRO A 47 -8.92 1.74 2.27
N LEU A 48 -8.48 1.06 3.32
CA LEU A 48 -8.48 1.63 4.67
C LEU A 48 -7.62 2.90 4.70
N PRO A 49 -8.00 3.91 5.51
CA PRO A 49 -7.16 5.09 5.69
C PRO A 49 -5.78 4.68 6.22
N ARG A 50 -4.75 5.45 5.83
CA ARG A 50 -3.39 5.23 6.33
C ARG A 50 -3.37 5.31 7.87
N PRO A 51 -2.62 4.44 8.56
CA PRO A 51 -2.46 4.55 10.00
C PRO A 51 -1.83 5.91 10.35
N PRO A 52 -2.11 6.46 11.54
CA PRO A 52 -1.46 7.69 11.98
C PRO A 52 0.06 7.49 12.05
N PRO A 53 0.86 8.56 11.86
CA PRO A 53 2.30 8.50 12.02
C PRO A 53 2.69 7.93 13.40
N PRO A 54 3.74 7.11 13.50
CA PRO A 54 4.19 6.59 14.79
C PRO A 54 4.62 7.74 15.69
N LYS A 55 4.43 7.56 17.01
CA LYS A 55 4.97 8.51 18.00
C LYS A 55 6.50 8.50 17.91
N LYS A 56 7.12 9.68 18.01
CA LYS A 56 8.58 9.79 18.08
C LYS A 56 9.10 8.99 19.26
N SER A 57 10.18 8.23 19.03
CA SER A 57 10.84 7.49 20.12
C SER A 57 11.57 8.46 21.05
N LYS A 58 11.85 8.05 22.29
CA LYS A 58 12.63 8.87 23.24
C LYS A 58 13.97 9.31 22.63
N LYS A 59 14.67 8.39 21.97
CA LYS A 59 15.96 8.66 21.31
C LYS A 59 15.83 9.69 20.19
N GLN A 60 14.72 9.65 19.46
CA GLN A 60 14.46 10.61 18.39
C GLN A 60 14.20 12.01 18.95
N ILE A 61 13.46 12.12 20.06
CA ILE A 61 13.20 13.40 20.72
C ILE A 61 14.51 14.00 21.23
N GLU A 62 15.32 13.21 21.94
CA GLU A 62 16.62 13.64 22.47
C GLU A 62 17.60 14.06 21.35
N MET A 63 17.56 13.38 20.21
CA MET A 63 18.32 13.80 19.02
C MET A 63 17.84 15.15 18.48
N GLU A 64 16.53 15.35 18.35
CA GLU A 64 15.96 16.62 17.87
C GLU A 64 16.26 17.79 18.82
N GLU A 65 16.16 17.57 20.14
CA GLU A 65 16.49 18.56 21.18
C GLU A 65 17.97 18.96 21.10
N ARG A 66 18.88 17.98 21.03
CA ARG A 66 20.32 18.23 20.87
C ARG A 66 20.64 19.02 19.59
N ILE A 67 19.97 18.71 18.48
CA ILE A 67 20.14 19.44 17.22
C ILE A 67 19.67 20.90 17.37
N GLU A 68 18.59 21.15 18.10
CA GLU A 68 18.10 22.50 18.34
C GLU A 68 19.04 23.32 19.23
N GLU A 69 19.61 22.70 20.28
CA GLU A 69 20.64 23.32 21.10
C GLU A 69 21.89 23.67 20.27
N GLU A 70 22.43 22.71 19.50
CA GLU A 70 23.60 22.93 18.63
C GLU A 70 23.36 24.05 17.62
N LEU A 71 22.20 24.06 16.95
CA LEU A 71 21.86 25.12 15.99
C LEU A 71 21.68 26.48 16.68
N SER A 72 21.13 26.52 17.89
CA SER A 72 20.98 27.77 18.63
C SER A 72 22.31 28.38 19.07
N GLU A 73 23.32 27.55 19.31
CA GLU A 73 24.67 27.97 19.68
C GLU A 73 25.52 28.36 18.46
N THR A 74 25.34 27.65 17.33
CA THR A 74 26.20 27.81 16.14
C THR A 74 25.67 28.85 15.15
N VAL A 75 24.36 29.03 15.04
CA VAL A 75 23.76 29.97 14.09
C VAL A 75 23.66 31.35 14.74
N GLU A 76 24.49 32.28 14.27
CA GLU A 76 24.43 33.67 14.70
C GLU A 76 23.06 34.29 14.40
N GLY A 77 22.46 34.96 15.39
CA GLY A 77 21.14 35.56 15.24
C GLY A 77 19.98 34.55 15.21
N TRP A 78 20.17 33.32 15.71
CA TRP A 78 19.13 32.29 15.79
C TRP A 78 17.78 32.80 16.33
N SER A 79 17.80 33.64 17.36
CA SER A 79 16.58 34.23 17.97
C SER A 79 15.87 35.26 17.07
N CYS A 80 16.55 35.82 16.08
CA CYS A 80 16.03 36.81 15.15
C CYS A 80 15.47 36.18 13.86
N MET A 81 15.71 34.88 13.64
CA MET A 81 15.21 34.14 12.49
C MET A 81 13.72 33.84 12.61
N THR A 82 13.04 33.70 11.46
CA THR A 82 11.65 33.26 11.45
C THR A 82 11.51 31.79 11.85
N ASP A 83 10.33 31.41 12.34
CA ASP A 83 10.05 30.02 12.71
C ASP A 83 10.19 29.04 11.53
N GLU A 84 9.94 29.53 10.31
CA GLU A 84 10.07 28.74 9.10
C GLU A 84 11.53 28.45 8.77
N GLU A 85 12.41 29.46 8.81
CA GLU A 85 13.83 29.29 8.57
C GLU A 85 14.47 28.36 9.61
N ARG A 86 14.14 28.56 10.90
CA ARG A 86 14.61 27.67 11.98
C ARG A 86 14.13 26.24 11.80
N ARG A 87 12.91 26.04 11.30
CA ARG A 87 12.36 24.70 11.03
C ARG A 87 13.09 24.05 9.85
N ASN A 88 13.40 24.82 8.82
CA ASN A 88 14.11 24.31 7.64
C ASN A 88 15.54 23.88 7.99
N LEU A 89 16.26 24.68 8.79
CA LEU A 89 17.60 24.33 9.27
C LEU A 89 17.58 23.07 10.17
N ARG A 90 16.61 22.96 11.09
CA ARG A 90 16.43 21.75 11.91
C ARG A 90 16.18 20.52 11.05
N ARG A 91 15.29 20.61 10.05
CA ARG A 91 15.01 19.49 9.12
C ARG A 91 16.23 19.09 8.33
N ALA A 92 16.92 20.04 7.71
CA ALA A 92 18.14 19.76 6.95
C ALA A 92 19.21 19.06 7.81
N ARG A 93 19.35 19.46 9.09
CA ARG A 93 20.30 18.83 10.01
C ARG A 93 19.89 17.39 10.38
N ILE A 94 18.60 17.14 10.60
CA ILE A 94 18.05 15.81 10.87
C ILE A 94 18.20 14.90 9.64
N ASP A 95 17.91 15.41 8.45
CA ASP A 95 18.00 14.66 7.19
C ASP A 95 19.46 14.28 6.89
N ALA A 96 20.41 15.19 7.17
CA ALA A 96 21.85 14.91 7.09
C ALA A 96 22.32 13.83 8.10
N GLU A 97 21.82 13.86 9.34
CA GLU A 97 22.16 12.85 10.37
C GLU A 97 21.58 11.46 10.04
N LEU A 98 20.38 11.43 9.44
CA LEU A 98 19.69 10.19 9.05
C LEU A 98 20.08 9.68 7.65
N GLY A 99 20.86 10.45 6.89
CA GLY A 99 21.34 10.09 5.56
C GLY A 99 20.25 10.04 4.49
N TYR A 100 19.26 10.94 4.57
CA TYR A 100 18.17 11.04 3.58
C TYR A 100 18.49 11.95 2.37
N GLU A 101 19.76 12.34 2.18
CA GLU A 101 20.27 13.06 1.00
C GLU A 101 20.27 12.21 -0.28
#